data_AF-A0A951T0T3-F1
#
_entry.id   AF-A0A951T0T3-F1
#
_cell.length_a   1.000
_cell.length_b   1.000
_cell.length_c   1.000
_cell.angle_alpha   90.00
_cell.angle_beta   90.00
_cell.angle_gamma   90.00
#
_symmetry.space_group_name_H-M   'P 1'
#
loop_
_entity.id
_entity.type
_entity.pdbx_description
1 polymer ?
#
loop_
_entity_poly.entity_id
_entity_poly.type
_entity_poly.pdbx_seq_one_letter_code
_entity_poly.pdbx_strand_id
1 'polypeptide(L)' 'MNGKTAKLLNRYALTKGKSAEDLKKHWQSLTAAQRFAHRQEILKEIQEKSGSTKGKK' A
#
# COMPACT_ATOMS: atom_id res chain seq x y z
N MET A 1 -11.73 -9.12 5.00
CA MET A 1 -10.42 -8.41 4.89
C MET A 1 -10.01 -7.93 6.28
N ASN A 2 -8.72 -8.01 6.64
CA ASN A 2 -8.26 -7.62 7.98
C ASN A 2 -8.10 -6.09 8.09
N GLY A 3 -8.46 -5.48 9.23
CA GLY A 3 -8.50 -4.02 9.39
C GLY A 3 -7.14 -3.32 9.18
N LYS A 4 -6.03 -4.01 9.51
CA LYS A 4 -4.67 -3.54 9.27
C LYS A 4 -4.35 -3.40 7.77
N THR A 5 -4.82 -4.34 6.96
CA THR A 5 -4.65 -4.31 5.50
C THR A 5 -5.44 -3.16 4.89
N ALA A 6 -6.63 -2.86 5.42
CA ALA A 6 -7.45 -1.76 4.92
C ALA A 6 -6.76 -0.40 5.15
N LYS A 7 -6.17 -0.19 6.33
CA LYS A 7 -5.35 1.00 6.61
C LYS A 7 -4.12 1.09 5.70
N LEU A 8 -3.45 -0.04 5.46
CA LEU A 8 -2.28 -0.09 4.58
C LEU A 8 -2.62 0.30 3.13
N LEU A 9 -3.67 -0.31 2.55
CA LEU A 9 -4.12 0.03 1.21
C LEU A 9 -4.59 1.47 1.10
N ASN A 10 -5.25 2.01 2.14
CA ASN A 10 -5.68 3.40 2.13
C ASN A 10 -4.48 4.36 2.14
N ARG A 11 -3.45 4.07 2.95
CA ARG A 11 -2.21 4.84 2.94
C ARG A 11 -1.50 4.77 1.59
N TYR A 12 -1.48 3.58 0.98
CA TYR A 12 -0.91 3.36 -0.34
C TYR A 12 -1.67 4.11 -1.45
N ALA A 13 -3.00 4.10 -1.36
CA ALA A 13 -3.91 4.83 -2.23
C ALA A 13 -3.58 6.33 -2.23
N LEU A 14 -3.44 6.91 -1.04
CA LEU A 14 -3.04 8.31 -0.84
C LEU A 14 -1.64 8.59 -1.40
N THR A 15 -0.67 7.70 -1.19
CA THR A 15 0.68 7.90 -1.73
C THR A 15 0.71 7.82 -3.25
N LYS A 16 -0.06 6.94 -3.87
CA LYS A 16 -0.05 6.73 -5.34
C LYS A 16 -1.06 7.59 -6.09
N GLY A 17 -1.95 8.28 -5.38
CA GLY A 17 -3.08 9.02 -5.97
C GLY A 17 -4.14 8.10 -6.59
N LYS A 18 -4.29 6.87 -6.08
CA LYS A 18 -5.30 5.90 -6.53
C LYS A 18 -6.47 5.83 -5.57
N SER A 19 -7.60 5.28 -6.00
CA SER A 19 -8.76 5.02 -5.14
C SER A 19 -8.53 3.81 -4.23
N ALA A 20 -8.72 3.99 -2.93
CA ALA A 20 -8.57 2.91 -1.95
C ALA A 20 -9.58 1.77 -2.17
N GLU A 21 -10.75 2.06 -2.73
CA GLU A 21 -11.77 1.06 -3.07
C GLU A 21 -11.32 0.12 -4.20
N ASP A 22 -10.68 0.67 -5.22
CA ASP A 22 -10.13 -0.10 -6.34
C ASP A 22 -9.03 -1.04 -5.87
N LEU A 23 -8.12 -0.52 -5.02
CA LEU A 23 -7.07 -1.32 -4.39
C LEU A 23 -7.65 -2.44 -3.50
N LYS A 24 -8.75 -2.18 -2.77
CA LYS A 24 -9.43 -3.21 -1.97
C LYS A 24 -10.07 -4.28 -2.84
N LYS A 25 -10.72 -3.91 -3.95
CA LYS A 25 -11.27 -4.87 -4.93
C LYS A 25 -10.17 -5.73 -5.53
N HIS A 26 -9.11 -5.10 -6.03
CA HIS A 26 -7.95 -5.81 -6.57
C HIS A 26 -7.35 -6.77 -5.53
N TRP A 27 -7.15 -6.29 -4.30
CA TRP A 27 -6.63 -7.11 -3.20
C TRP A 27 -7.48 -8.36 -2.91
N GLN A 28 -8.81 -8.25 -2.98
CA GLN A 28 -9.69 -9.40 -2.81
C GLN A 28 -9.56 -10.40 -3.95
N SER A 29 -9.28 -9.94 -5.17
CA SER A 29 -9.01 -10.79 -6.34
C SER A 29 -7.65 -11.51 -6.28
N LEU A 30 -6.71 -11.05 -5.44
CA LEU A 30 -5.38 -11.67 -5.31
C LEU A 30 -5.38 -12.91 -4.40
N THR A 31 -4.49 -13.85 -4.70
CA THR A 31 -4.22 -15.03 -3.85
C THR A 31 -3.35 -14.67 -2.63
N ALA A 32 -3.24 -15.58 -1.64
CA ALA A 32 -2.47 -15.32 -0.42
C ALA A 32 -0.99 -14.96 -0.69
N ALA A 33 -0.34 -15.65 -1.63
CA ALA A 33 1.04 -15.37 -2.04
C ALA A 33 1.17 -13.97 -2.68
N GLN A 34 0.26 -13.62 -3.58
CA GLN A 34 0.25 -12.31 -4.24
C GLN A 34 -0.03 -11.18 -3.25
N ARG A 35 -0.96 -11.38 -2.31
CA ARG A 35 -1.22 -10.43 -1.23
C ARG A 35 0.04 -10.20 -0.37
N PHE A 36 0.80 -11.25 -0.09
CA PHE A 36 2.05 -11.11 0.67
C PHE A 36 3.09 -10.30 -0.10
N ALA A 37 3.33 -10.64 -1.37
CA ALA A 37 4.25 -9.90 -2.24
C ALA A 37 3.85 -8.42 -2.35
N HIS A 38 2.58 -8.16 -2.67
CA HIS A 38 2.06 -6.81 -2.79
C HIS A 38 2.14 -6.03 -1.47
N ARG A 39 1.96 -6.69 -0.32
CA ARG A 39 2.14 -6.07 1.00
C ARG A 39 3.58 -5.57 1.19
N GLN A 40 4.57 -6.38 0.82
CA GLN A 40 5.98 -6.02 0.96
C GLN A 40 6.32 -4.84 0.05
N GLU A 41 5.84 -4.85 -1.20
CA GLU A 41 5.99 -3.72 -2.12
C GLU A 41 5.39 -2.43 -1.56
N ILE A 42 4.14 -2.49 -1.08
CA ILE A 42 3.46 -1.32 -0.49
C ILE A 42 4.24 -0.80 0.72
N LEU A 43 4.72 -1.68 1.60
CA LEU A 43 5.49 -1.28 2.77
C LEU A 43 6.80 -0.60 2.37
N LYS A 44 7.51 -1.15 1.39
CA LYS A 44 8.73 -0.55 0.83
C LYS A 44 8.45 0.82 0.23
N GLU A 45 7.44 0.95 -0.62
CA GLU A 45 7.08 2.23 -1.24
C GLU A 45 6.66 3.28 -0.21
N ILE A 46 5.87 2.90 0.80
CA ILE A 46 5.48 3.81 1.89
C ILE A 46 6.70 4.23 2.69
N GLN A 47 7.64 3.32 2.95
CA GLN A 47 8.87 3.63 3.68
C GLN A 47 9.78 4.57 2.88
N GLU A 48 9.94 4.33 1.57
CA GLU A 48 10.71 5.20 0.67
C GLU A 48 10.10 6.60 0.59
N LYS A 49 8.77 6.70 0.40
CA LYS A 49 8.06 7.99 0.37
C LYS A 49 8.06 8.71 1.71
N SER A 50 7.96 7.97 2.82
CA SER A 50 8.04 8.54 4.17
C SER A 50 9.46 8.93 4.58
N GLY A 51 10.49 8.35 3.96
CA GLY A 51 11.90 8.71 4.16
C GLY A 51 12.36 9.89 3.30
N SER A 52 11.71 10.12 2.14
CA SER A 52 12.13 11.15 1.18
C SER A 52 11.80 12.61 1.59
N THR A 53 11.12 12.84 2.71
CA THR A 53 10.93 14.20 3.28
C THR A 53 12.05 14.64 4.24
N LYS A 54 13.22 14.00 4.23
CA LYS A 54 14.40 14.46 5.00
C LYS A 54 15.67 14.37 4.16
N GLY A 55 15.85 15.29 3.22
CA GLY A 55 17.05 15.30 2.39
C GLY A 55 17.05 16.35 1.27
N LYS A 56 16.70 17.60 1.59
CA LYS A 56 17.07 18.74 0.75
C LYS A 56 17.54 19.86 1.67
N LYS A 57 18.83 19.85 1.97
CA LYS A 57 19.56 21.01 2.47
C LYS A 57 20.97 20.93 1.94
#